data_AF-A0A920TR00-F1
#
_entry.id   AF-A0A920TR00-F1
#
_cell.length_a   1.000
_cell.length_b   1.000
_cell.length_c   1.000
_cell.angle_alpha   90.00
_cell.angle_beta   90.00
_cell.angle_gamma   90.00
#
_symmetry.space_group_name_H-M   'P 1'
#
loop_
_entity.id
_entity.type
_entity.pdbx_description
1 polymer ?
#
loop_
_entity_poly.entity_id
_entity_poly.type
_entity_poly.pdbx_seq_one_letter_code
_entity_poly.pdbx_strand_id
1 'polypeptide(L)'
;MNRLVKILLGFLLVLSFTTTSYARDQIKIVGSSTVYPYATVVAEKFGKGGKFKTPVIESTGTGGGMKLFCAGVGANHPDITNASRAIKTKEKALCEKNGVAEIIEIVIGNDGISFAHSVNAPDADFTKEQLWRALASKVDIDGKLVENPYKNWSDIDASLPNKKIEILVAPPTSGTRDAWNSLVMVKGCTKTAKSLYDAEGKKAKKECAKIREDGYAVEAGENDTLIVQKLSSNPDAYGFFGYSYLVANKDKIKASSINGVQPSLEGIQDYSYPIARPLFFYVKKAHIGVIPGIKEFLKEFTSKKAMSNRGYLAEIGLVPLASDKYKVTRTAAVDLNTIKLK
;
A
#
# COMPACT_ATOMS: atom_id res chain seq x y z
N MET A 1 -50.37 -67.28 9.67
CA MET A 1 -50.58 -66.30 8.58
C MET A 1 -50.73 -64.92 9.20
N ASN A 2 -49.81 -64.00 8.89
CA ASN A 2 -49.79 -62.55 9.16
C ASN A 2 -49.81 -62.10 10.64
N ARG A 3 -48.65 -61.85 11.28
CA ARG A 3 -48.01 -60.50 11.26
C ARG A 3 -46.51 -60.54 11.60
N LEU A 4 -45.82 -61.55 11.08
CA LEU A 4 -44.41 -61.90 11.32
C LEU A 4 -43.38 -61.07 10.50
N VAL A 5 -43.68 -59.83 10.09
CA VAL A 5 -42.82 -59.06 9.16
C VAL A 5 -42.69 -57.58 9.56
N LYS A 6 -42.32 -57.28 10.81
CA LYS A 6 -42.05 -55.89 11.25
C LYS A 6 -40.86 -55.71 12.20
N ILE A 7 -39.90 -56.63 12.21
CA ILE A 7 -38.65 -56.47 12.97
C ILE A 7 -37.47 -56.88 12.08
N LEU A 8 -37.30 -56.20 10.95
CA LEU A 8 -36.06 -56.24 10.17
C LEU A 8 -36.11 -55.11 9.13
N LEU A 9 -35.24 -54.13 9.30
CA LEU A 9 -34.67 -53.16 8.34
C LEU A 9 -34.63 -51.76 8.96
N GLY A 10 -33.40 -51.27 9.17
CA GLY A 10 -33.18 -49.86 9.49
C GLY A 10 -31.94 -49.54 10.32
N PHE A 11 -30.89 -50.38 10.35
CA PHE A 11 -29.57 -49.87 10.71
C PHE A 11 -29.10 -48.96 9.57
N LEU A 12 -29.51 -47.70 9.61
CA LEU A 12 -29.00 -46.66 8.73
C LEU A 12 -27.55 -46.41 9.17
N LEU A 13 -26.60 -47.01 8.47
CA LEU A 13 -25.18 -46.72 8.63
C LEU A 13 -24.98 -45.27 8.18
N VAL A 14 -25.05 -44.32 9.11
CA VAL A 14 -24.63 -42.95 8.89
C VAL A 14 -23.13 -42.99 8.72
N LEU A 15 -22.67 -43.19 7.48
CA LEU A 15 -21.32 -42.88 7.05
C LEU A 15 -21.17 -41.36 7.21
N SER A 16 -20.74 -40.95 8.40
CA SER A 16 -20.17 -39.64 8.62
C SER A 16 -18.98 -39.52 7.69
N PHE A 17 -19.18 -38.94 6.51
CA PHE A 17 -18.08 -38.45 5.70
C PHE A 17 -17.41 -37.36 6.51
N THR A 18 -16.36 -37.73 7.25
CA THR A 18 -15.40 -36.78 7.77
C THR A 18 -14.69 -36.21 6.55
N THR A 19 -15.19 -35.07 6.06
CA THR A 19 -14.41 -34.26 5.13
C THR A 19 -13.17 -33.83 5.91
N THR A 20 -12.06 -34.53 5.70
CA THR A 20 -10.75 -34.09 6.14
C THR A 20 -10.49 -32.78 5.41
N SER A 21 -10.71 -31.67 6.10
CA SER A 21 -10.34 -30.35 5.60
C SER A 21 -8.81 -30.32 5.58
N TYR A 22 -8.23 -30.66 4.43
CA TYR A 22 -6.80 -30.54 4.24
C TYR A 22 -6.44 -29.06 4.32
N ALA A 23 -5.58 -28.72 5.29
CA ALA A 23 -4.94 -27.42 5.29
C ALA A 23 -4.22 -27.24 3.95
N ARG A 24 -4.47 -26.12 3.27
CA ARG A 24 -3.75 -25.79 2.04
C ARG A 24 -2.24 -25.71 2.34
N ASP A 25 -1.43 -26.11 1.38
CA ASP A 25 0.04 -26.15 1.50
C ASP A 25 0.71 -24.88 0.93
N GLN A 26 -0.06 -23.81 0.76
CA GLN A 26 0.39 -22.56 0.15
C GLN A 26 -0.11 -21.35 0.95
N ILE A 27 0.81 -20.43 1.24
CA ILE A 27 0.51 -19.17 1.91
C ILE A 27 -0.30 -18.28 0.98
N LYS A 28 -1.39 -17.69 1.49
CA LYS A 28 -2.19 -16.69 0.79
C LYS A 28 -2.06 -15.32 1.45
N ILE A 29 -1.69 -14.33 0.65
CA ILE A 29 -1.46 -12.95 1.07
C ILE A 29 -2.41 -12.04 0.29
N VAL A 30 -3.05 -11.10 0.97
CA VAL A 30 -3.91 -10.08 0.34
C VAL A 30 -3.47 -8.68 0.75
N GLY A 31 -3.95 -7.63 0.08
CA GLY A 31 -3.97 -6.28 0.65
C GLY A 31 -3.29 -5.23 -0.19
N SER A 32 -2.42 -4.42 0.42
CA SER A 32 -1.85 -3.21 -0.18
C SER A 32 -1.10 -3.45 -1.49
N SER A 33 -1.52 -2.72 -2.53
CA SER A 33 -0.81 -2.52 -3.81
C SER A 33 0.60 -1.98 -3.66
N THR A 34 0.82 -1.07 -2.69
CA THR A 34 2.16 -0.53 -2.40
C THR A 34 3.11 -1.59 -1.85
N VAL A 35 2.60 -2.52 -1.04
CA VAL A 35 3.43 -3.59 -0.47
C VAL A 35 3.54 -4.80 -1.41
N TYR A 36 2.61 -4.93 -2.37
CA TYR A 36 2.54 -6.01 -3.35
C TYR A 36 3.88 -6.32 -4.05
N PRO A 37 4.62 -5.36 -4.65
CA PRO A 37 5.87 -5.67 -5.33
C PRO A 37 6.93 -6.22 -4.38
N TYR A 38 7.06 -5.66 -3.18
CA TYR A 38 8.01 -6.14 -2.16
C TYR A 38 7.68 -7.56 -1.70
N ALA A 39 6.41 -7.82 -1.39
CA ALA A 39 5.96 -9.15 -0.97
C ALA A 39 6.15 -10.19 -2.09
N THR A 40 5.96 -9.80 -3.35
CA THR A 40 6.15 -10.67 -4.52
C THR A 40 7.60 -11.11 -4.67
N VAL A 41 8.55 -10.17 -4.57
CA VAL A 41 9.99 -10.51 -4.65
C VAL A 41 10.41 -11.45 -3.51
N VAL A 42 9.89 -11.23 -2.28
CA VAL A 42 10.15 -12.14 -1.16
C VAL A 42 9.51 -13.52 -1.40
N ALA A 43 8.27 -13.57 -1.88
CA ALA A 43 7.56 -14.81 -2.17
C ALA A 43 8.28 -15.66 -3.22
N GLU A 44 8.74 -15.04 -4.30
CA GLU A 44 9.53 -15.72 -5.34
C GLU A 44 10.85 -16.27 -4.80
N LYS A 45 11.60 -15.48 -4.04
CA LYS A 45 12.87 -15.92 -3.43
C LYS A 45 12.65 -17.04 -2.42
N PHE A 46 11.57 -16.97 -1.65
CA PHE A 46 11.17 -18.01 -0.71
C PHE A 46 10.81 -19.32 -1.41
N GLY A 47 10.02 -19.26 -2.49
CA GLY A 47 9.62 -20.44 -3.27
C GLY A 47 10.76 -21.09 -4.06
N LYS A 48 11.76 -20.32 -4.50
CA LYS A 48 12.94 -20.82 -5.24
C LYS A 48 13.74 -21.89 -4.48
N GLY A 49 13.64 -21.93 -3.15
CA GLY A 49 14.30 -22.96 -2.34
C GLY A 49 13.66 -24.36 -2.43
N GLY A 50 12.51 -24.52 -3.09
CA GLY A 50 11.86 -25.81 -3.35
C GLY A 50 11.17 -26.47 -2.16
N LYS A 51 11.48 -26.06 -0.92
CA LYS A 51 10.90 -26.61 0.32
C LYS A 51 9.43 -26.22 0.54
N PHE A 52 9.03 -25.05 0.07
CA PHE A 52 7.67 -24.53 0.23
C PHE A 52 7.18 -23.95 -1.11
N LYS A 53 5.87 -24.01 -1.35
CA LYS A 53 5.26 -23.36 -2.51
C LYS A 53 5.41 -21.84 -2.41
N THR A 54 5.64 -21.19 -3.54
CA THR A 54 5.62 -19.72 -3.66
C THR A 54 4.27 -19.18 -3.14
N PRO A 55 4.26 -18.25 -2.17
CA PRO A 55 3.04 -17.60 -1.71
C PRO A 55 2.23 -16.97 -2.85
N VAL A 56 0.90 -17.07 -2.78
CA VAL A 56 0.00 -16.35 -3.70
C VAL A 56 -0.33 -15.01 -3.08
N ILE A 57 -0.21 -13.94 -3.87
CA ILE A 57 -0.42 -12.57 -3.42
C ILE A 57 -1.47 -11.91 -4.31
N GLU A 58 -2.50 -11.34 -3.69
CA GLU A 58 -3.55 -10.59 -4.37
C GLU A 58 -3.61 -9.14 -3.86
N SER A 59 -3.50 -8.18 -4.79
CA SER A 59 -3.69 -6.77 -4.47
C SER A 59 -5.19 -6.47 -4.31
N THR A 60 -5.62 -6.11 -3.11
CA THR A 60 -7.03 -5.81 -2.76
C THR A 60 -7.18 -4.47 -2.04
N GLY A 61 -6.08 -3.70 -1.96
CA GLY A 61 -5.96 -2.48 -1.15
C GLY A 61 -5.93 -2.76 0.36
N THR A 62 -5.29 -1.89 1.13
CA THR A 62 -5.12 -2.11 2.59
C THR A 62 -6.44 -2.29 3.34
N GLY A 63 -7.52 -1.61 2.94
CA GLY A 63 -8.83 -1.76 3.55
C GLY A 63 -9.55 -3.07 3.17
N GLY A 64 -9.47 -3.45 1.89
CA GLY A 64 -10.04 -4.70 1.40
C GLY A 64 -9.32 -5.92 1.97
N GLY A 65 -7.99 -5.90 1.96
CA GLY A 65 -7.15 -6.94 2.54
C GLY A 65 -7.41 -7.15 4.03
N MET A 66 -7.52 -6.06 4.81
CA MET A 66 -7.90 -6.14 6.23
C MET A 66 -9.28 -6.76 6.45
N LYS A 67 -10.27 -6.46 5.59
CA LYS A 67 -11.60 -7.08 5.66
C LYS A 67 -11.53 -8.59 5.40
N LEU A 68 -10.78 -9.02 4.38
CA LEU A 68 -10.60 -10.44 4.04
C LEU A 68 -9.81 -11.19 5.12
N PHE A 69 -8.75 -10.56 5.62
CA PHE A 69 -7.93 -11.08 6.70
C PHE A 69 -8.75 -11.23 8.00
N CYS A 70 -9.43 -10.18 8.45
CA CYS A 70 -10.24 -10.23 9.66
C CYS A 70 -11.57 -11.01 9.49
N ALA A 71 -11.84 -11.63 8.34
CA ALA A 71 -13.09 -12.38 8.13
C ALA A 71 -13.17 -13.69 8.94
N GLY A 72 -12.04 -14.22 9.42
CA GLY A 72 -12.00 -15.44 10.21
C GLY A 72 -10.64 -16.14 10.22
N VAL A 73 -10.59 -17.27 10.93
CA VAL A 73 -9.45 -18.21 10.96
C VAL A 73 -9.77 -19.46 10.12
N GLY A 74 -8.76 -20.29 9.85
CA GLY A 74 -8.88 -21.49 9.01
C GLY A 74 -8.42 -21.30 7.56
N ALA A 75 -8.30 -22.43 6.86
CA ALA A 75 -7.65 -22.54 5.54
C ALA A 75 -8.42 -21.92 4.37
N ASN A 76 -9.58 -21.30 4.60
CA ASN A 76 -10.33 -20.55 3.58
C ASN A 76 -10.04 -19.04 3.64
N HIS A 77 -9.41 -18.55 4.71
CA HIS A 77 -9.08 -17.13 4.86
C HIS A 77 -7.60 -16.87 4.54
N PRO A 78 -7.21 -15.65 4.11
CA PRO A 78 -5.80 -15.29 3.92
C PRO A 78 -4.99 -15.40 5.23
N ASP A 79 -3.72 -15.75 5.10
CA ASP A 79 -2.77 -15.89 6.22
C ASP A 79 -2.15 -14.55 6.61
N ILE A 80 -1.90 -13.72 5.60
CA ILE A 80 -1.17 -12.46 5.72
C ILE A 80 -1.97 -11.36 5.02
N THR A 81 -1.99 -10.16 5.60
CA THR A 81 -2.46 -8.95 4.92
C THR A 81 -1.39 -7.86 4.87
N ASN A 82 -1.05 -7.48 3.65
CA ASN A 82 -0.18 -6.36 3.31
C ASN A 82 -0.88 -5.03 3.57
N ALA A 83 -0.17 -4.04 4.11
CA ALA A 83 -0.77 -2.79 4.53
C ALA A 83 0.17 -1.60 4.41
N SER A 84 -0.35 -0.50 3.85
CA SER A 84 0.36 0.78 3.73
C SER A 84 0.00 1.79 4.82
N ARG A 85 -0.60 1.31 5.92
CA ARG A 85 -0.93 2.06 7.13
C ARG A 85 -1.28 1.08 8.23
N ALA A 86 -1.05 1.48 9.48
CA ALA A 86 -1.33 0.63 10.64
C ALA A 86 -2.79 0.14 10.67
N ILE A 87 -3.00 -1.05 11.23
CA ILE A 87 -4.35 -1.61 11.45
C ILE A 87 -5.18 -0.65 12.30
N LYS A 88 -6.42 -0.39 11.88
CA LYS A 88 -7.32 0.56 12.57
C LYS A 88 -8.04 -0.11 13.74
N THR A 89 -8.48 0.66 14.73
CA THR A 89 -9.30 0.14 15.85
C THR A 89 -10.52 -0.65 15.39
N LYS A 90 -11.24 -0.16 14.38
CA LYS A 90 -12.40 -0.89 13.81
C LYS A 90 -12.02 -2.21 13.11
N GLU A 91 -10.80 -2.31 12.59
CA GLU A 91 -10.29 -3.54 11.97
C GLU A 91 -9.81 -4.52 13.03
N LYS A 92 -9.14 -4.04 14.09
CA LYS A 92 -8.83 -4.84 15.29
C LYS A 92 -10.11 -5.44 15.89
N ALA A 93 -11.15 -4.63 16.06
CA ALA A 93 -12.45 -5.09 16.57
C ALA A 93 -13.13 -6.12 15.65
N LEU A 94 -13.02 -5.95 14.32
CA LEU A 94 -13.52 -6.95 13.35
C LEU A 94 -12.74 -8.26 13.47
N CYS A 95 -11.42 -8.19 13.57
CA CYS A 95 -10.55 -9.34 13.76
C CYS A 95 -10.91 -10.09 15.06
N GLU A 96 -11.02 -9.38 16.18
CA GLU A 96 -11.42 -9.97 17.47
C GLU A 96 -12.80 -10.63 17.38
N LYS A 97 -13.80 -9.94 16.84
CA LYS A 97 -15.17 -10.47 16.66
C LYS A 97 -15.19 -11.79 15.90
N ASN A 98 -14.29 -11.96 14.92
CA ASN A 98 -14.24 -13.14 14.06
C ASN A 98 -13.14 -14.14 14.47
N GLY A 99 -12.64 -14.05 15.72
CA GLY A 99 -11.69 -15.01 16.28
C GLY A 99 -10.23 -14.85 15.82
N VAL A 100 -9.90 -13.80 15.08
CA VAL A 100 -8.52 -13.44 14.72
C VAL A 100 -7.90 -12.65 15.88
N ALA A 101 -7.64 -13.32 17.00
CA ALA A 101 -7.24 -12.70 18.27
C ALA A 101 -5.73 -12.41 18.36
N GLU A 102 -4.91 -13.24 17.73
CA GLU A 102 -3.45 -13.13 17.79
C GLU A 102 -2.87 -12.73 16.43
N ILE A 103 -2.47 -11.46 16.34
CA ILE A 103 -1.92 -10.87 15.11
C ILE A 103 -0.48 -10.45 15.35
N ILE A 104 0.43 -10.91 14.49
CA ILE A 104 1.81 -10.43 14.44
C ILE A 104 1.85 -9.25 13.47
N GLU A 105 2.41 -8.12 13.90
CA GLU A 105 2.63 -6.94 13.05
C GLU A 105 4.10 -6.85 12.67
N ILE A 106 4.38 -6.77 11.38
CA ILE A 106 5.74 -6.58 10.85
C ILE A 106 5.77 -5.27 10.08
N VAL A 107 6.64 -4.34 10.51
CA VAL A 107 6.96 -3.13 9.74
C VAL A 107 8.06 -3.47 8.74
N ILE A 108 7.81 -3.39 7.45
CA ILE A 108 8.78 -3.89 6.46
C ILE A 108 9.81 -2.84 6.02
N GLY A 109 9.51 -1.57 6.26
CA GLY A 109 10.26 -0.45 5.72
C GLY A 109 9.37 0.76 5.57
N ASN A 110 9.85 1.73 4.84
CA ASN A 110 9.17 2.97 4.58
C ASN A 110 8.95 3.15 3.08
N ASP A 111 7.82 3.74 2.77
CA ASP A 111 7.50 4.27 1.46
C ASP A 111 7.76 5.78 1.50
N GLY A 112 8.43 6.30 0.49
CA GLY A 112 8.73 7.72 0.35
C GLY A 112 8.56 8.13 -1.10
N ILE A 113 7.62 9.03 -1.38
CA ILE A 113 7.32 9.47 -2.75
C ILE A 113 7.92 10.85 -2.98
N SER A 114 8.77 10.96 -3.99
CA SER A 114 9.34 12.23 -4.42
C SER A 114 8.43 12.88 -5.44
N PHE A 115 8.22 14.19 -5.34
CA PHE A 115 7.70 15.00 -6.43
C PHE A 115 8.90 15.71 -7.07
N ALA A 116 9.11 15.52 -8.37
CA ALA A 116 10.37 15.86 -9.02
C ALA A 116 10.15 16.54 -10.37
N HIS A 117 11.20 17.22 -10.82
CA HIS A 117 11.30 17.94 -12.08
C HIS A 117 12.74 17.82 -12.62
N SER A 118 12.95 18.26 -13.86
CA SER A 118 14.28 18.29 -14.49
C SER A 118 15.27 19.13 -13.67
N VAL A 119 16.55 18.75 -13.65
CA VAL A 119 17.62 19.60 -13.10
C VAL A 119 17.73 20.96 -13.80
N ASN A 120 17.28 21.04 -15.05
CA ASN A 120 17.29 22.26 -15.87
C ASN A 120 16.09 23.19 -15.61
N ALA A 121 15.17 22.79 -14.73
CA ALA A 121 14.00 23.59 -14.38
C ALA A 121 14.23 24.33 -13.05
N PRO A 122 13.59 25.50 -12.85
CA PRO A 122 13.68 26.23 -11.58
C PRO A 122 13.08 25.41 -10.45
N ASP A 123 13.62 25.59 -9.24
CA ASP A 123 13.06 24.96 -8.05
C ASP A 123 11.67 25.52 -7.74
N ALA A 124 10.82 24.67 -7.18
CA ALA A 124 9.51 25.04 -6.69
C ALA A 124 9.19 24.31 -5.38
N ASP A 125 8.41 24.99 -4.53
CA ASP A 125 7.83 24.41 -3.32
C ASP A 125 6.31 24.34 -3.49
N PHE A 126 5.72 23.27 -3.01
CA PHE A 126 4.28 23.05 -3.15
C PHE A 126 3.66 22.66 -1.82
N THR A 127 2.45 23.15 -1.58
CA THR A 127 1.58 22.58 -0.56
C THR A 127 0.84 21.37 -1.11
N LYS A 128 0.38 20.49 -0.21
CA LYS A 128 -0.50 19.38 -0.60
C LYS A 128 -1.82 19.87 -1.20
N GLU A 129 -2.33 21.01 -0.74
CA GLU A 129 -3.54 21.60 -1.32
C GLU A 129 -3.29 22.06 -2.75
N GLN A 130 -2.18 22.75 -3.03
CA GLN A 130 -1.82 23.16 -4.40
C GLN A 130 -1.68 21.94 -5.33
N LEU A 131 -1.01 20.87 -4.88
CA LEU A 131 -0.89 19.63 -5.65
C LEU A 131 -2.25 18.95 -5.85
N TRP A 132 -3.12 18.96 -4.85
CA TRP A 132 -4.49 18.45 -4.99
C TRP A 132 -5.28 19.30 -5.99
N ARG A 133 -5.21 20.63 -5.93
CA ARG A 133 -5.86 21.53 -6.90
C ARG A 133 -5.32 21.31 -8.31
N ALA A 134 -4.04 20.99 -8.48
CA ALA A 134 -3.48 20.70 -9.80
C ALA A 134 -4.03 19.38 -10.40
N LEU A 135 -4.21 18.35 -9.56
CA LEU A 135 -4.50 16.99 -10.00
C LEU A 135 -5.96 16.55 -9.86
N ALA A 136 -6.75 17.13 -8.96
CA ALA A 136 -8.08 16.62 -8.64
C ALA A 136 -9.01 16.70 -9.86
N SER A 137 -9.91 15.72 -10.03
CA SER A 137 -10.90 15.80 -11.11
C SER A 137 -11.84 16.99 -10.92
N LYS A 138 -12.23 17.27 -9.67
CA LYS A 138 -13.05 18.40 -9.27
C LYS A 138 -12.45 19.14 -8.09
N VAL A 139 -12.61 20.46 -8.09
CA VAL A 139 -12.13 21.36 -7.04
C VAL A 139 -13.26 22.22 -6.51
N ASP A 140 -13.13 22.70 -5.27
CA ASP A 140 -14.03 23.71 -4.73
C ASP A 140 -13.61 25.12 -5.16
N ILE A 141 -14.54 25.84 -5.78
CA ILE A 141 -14.43 27.26 -6.16
C ILE A 141 -15.73 27.93 -5.74
N ASP A 142 -15.63 29.03 -4.98
CA ASP A 142 -16.77 29.81 -4.49
C ASP A 142 -17.89 28.96 -3.85
N GLY A 143 -17.47 27.96 -3.07
CA GLY A 143 -18.38 27.06 -2.34
C GLY A 143 -19.08 26.00 -3.19
N LYS A 144 -18.64 25.80 -4.45
CA LYS A 144 -19.20 24.79 -5.36
C LYS A 144 -18.12 23.84 -5.86
N LEU A 145 -18.48 22.58 -6.10
CA LEU A 145 -17.62 21.63 -6.81
C LEU A 145 -17.76 21.84 -8.32
N VAL A 146 -16.64 22.13 -8.98
CA VAL A 146 -16.57 22.29 -10.44
C VAL A 146 -15.51 21.35 -11.02
N GLU A 147 -15.63 21.02 -12.31
CA GLU A 147 -14.53 20.38 -13.03
C GLU A 147 -13.27 21.26 -12.93
N ASN A 148 -12.11 20.64 -12.80
CA ASN A 148 -10.86 21.35 -12.54
C ASN A 148 -10.52 22.36 -13.65
N PRO A 149 -10.58 23.68 -13.38
CA PRO A 149 -10.37 24.68 -14.42
C PRO A 149 -8.91 25.11 -14.56
N TYR A 150 -8.05 24.74 -13.61
CA TYR A 150 -6.67 25.21 -13.53
C TYR A 150 -5.85 24.63 -14.68
N LYS A 151 -5.19 25.48 -15.47
CA LYS A 151 -4.36 25.09 -16.61
C LYS A 151 -2.88 25.38 -16.38
N ASN A 152 -2.58 26.47 -15.67
CA ASN A 152 -1.25 26.85 -15.24
C ASN A 152 -1.13 26.74 -13.71
N TRP A 153 0.10 26.56 -13.22
CA TRP A 153 0.31 26.52 -11.78
C TRP A 153 -0.04 27.85 -11.11
N SER A 154 0.22 28.98 -11.78
CA SER A 154 -0.18 30.31 -11.32
C SER A 154 -1.70 30.53 -11.23
N ASP A 155 -2.51 29.71 -11.89
CA ASP A 155 -3.98 29.78 -11.74
C ASP A 155 -4.44 29.29 -10.36
N ILE A 156 -3.61 28.45 -9.70
CA ILE A 156 -3.87 27.91 -8.36
C ILE A 156 -3.40 28.90 -7.30
N ASP A 157 -2.19 29.44 -7.47
CA ASP A 157 -1.54 30.34 -6.52
C ASP A 157 -0.45 31.14 -7.24
N ALA A 158 -0.43 32.46 -7.06
CA ALA A 158 0.50 33.37 -7.75
C ALA A 158 1.99 33.14 -7.37
N SER A 159 2.27 32.46 -6.27
CA SER A 159 3.63 32.06 -5.88
C SER A 159 4.19 30.90 -6.72
N LEU A 160 3.34 30.19 -7.45
CA LEU A 160 3.74 29.05 -8.27
C LEU A 160 4.19 29.48 -9.68
N PRO A 161 4.94 28.64 -10.41
CA PRO A 161 5.43 28.98 -11.74
C PRO A 161 4.30 29.38 -12.72
N ASN A 162 4.50 30.43 -13.51
CA ASN A 162 3.58 30.75 -14.62
C ASN A 162 3.83 29.81 -15.82
N LYS A 163 3.53 28.52 -15.63
CA LYS A 163 3.70 27.45 -16.61
C LYS A 163 2.48 26.54 -16.60
N LYS A 164 2.21 25.91 -17.75
CA LYS A 164 1.17 24.88 -17.89
C LYS A 164 1.42 23.75 -16.87
N ILE A 165 0.35 23.26 -16.27
CA ILE A 165 0.40 22.07 -15.42
C ILE A 165 0.61 20.85 -16.32
N GLU A 166 1.68 20.11 -16.09
CA GLU A 166 1.89 18.80 -16.69
C GLU A 166 2.53 17.90 -15.63
N ILE A 167 1.75 16.95 -15.12
CA ILE A 167 2.20 16.04 -14.06
C ILE A 167 2.14 14.61 -14.58
N LEU A 168 3.30 13.98 -14.65
CA LEU A 168 3.43 12.56 -14.96
C LEU A 168 2.99 11.73 -13.76
N VAL A 169 1.98 10.89 -13.98
CA VAL A 169 1.37 10.06 -12.93
C VAL A 169 1.51 8.58 -13.26
N ALA A 170 1.68 7.76 -12.22
CA ALA A 170 1.59 6.32 -12.36
C ALA A 170 0.13 5.89 -12.68
N PRO A 171 -0.10 4.72 -13.29
CA PRO A 171 -1.46 4.24 -13.60
C PRO A 171 -2.25 3.89 -12.31
N PRO A 172 -3.59 3.76 -12.38
CA PRO A 172 -4.44 3.46 -11.22
C PRO A 172 -4.10 2.15 -10.48
N THR A 173 -3.44 1.22 -11.14
CA THR A 173 -2.97 -0.07 -10.59
C THR A 173 -1.67 0.04 -9.80
N SER A 174 -0.96 1.18 -9.89
CA SER A 174 0.35 1.38 -9.28
C SER A 174 0.28 1.68 -7.77
N GLY A 175 1.15 1.01 -7.02
CA GLY A 175 1.37 1.29 -5.59
C GLY A 175 1.87 2.71 -5.31
N THR A 176 2.59 3.32 -6.25
CA THR A 176 3.05 4.72 -6.22
C THR A 176 1.86 5.68 -6.28
N ARG A 177 0.90 5.45 -7.19
CA ARG A 177 -0.34 6.25 -7.26
C ARG A 177 -1.18 6.10 -6.01
N ASP A 178 -1.28 4.89 -5.44
CA ASP A 178 -1.98 4.67 -4.19
C ASP A 178 -1.32 5.39 -2.99
N ALA A 179 0.01 5.48 -2.98
CA ALA A 179 0.76 6.28 -2.01
C ALA A 179 0.43 7.77 -2.16
N TRP A 180 0.57 8.30 -3.37
CA TRP A 180 0.29 9.69 -3.71
C TRP A 180 -1.15 10.09 -3.35
N ASN A 181 -2.12 9.28 -3.76
CA ASN A 181 -3.53 9.52 -3.46
C ASN A 181 -3.79 9.59 -1.95
N SER A 182 -3.18 8.71 -1.16
CA SER A 182 -3.38 8.69 0.29
C SER A 182 -2.64 9.79 1.05
N LEU A 183 -1.47 10.22 0.58
CA LEU A 183 -0.58 11.12 1.30
C LEU A 183 -0.64 12.58 0.82
N VAL A 184 -1.02 12.78 -0.44
CA VAL A 184 -1.17 14.08 -1.09
C VAL A 184 -2.65 14.34 -1.36
N MET A 185 -3.29 13.61 -2.28
CA MET A 185 -4.63 13.96 -2.75
C MET A 185 -5.67 14.05 -1.62
N VAL A 186 -5.82 12.98 -0.83
CA VAL A 186 -6.79 12.96 0.29
C VAL A 186 -6.45 13.99 1.39
N LYS A 187 -5.16 14.24 1.62
CA LYS A 187 -4.70 15.16 2.67
C LYS A 187 -4.76 16.63 2.23
N GLY A 188 -4.54 16.92 0.96
CA GLY A 188 -4.61 18.24 0.33
C GLY A 188 -6.02 18.68 -0.03
N CYS A 189 -6.94 17.73 -0.20
CA CYS A 189 -8.36 18.04 -0.42
C CYS A 189 -8.92 18.91 0.69
N THR A 190 -9.53 20.04 0.31
CA THR A 190 -10.01 21.07 1.23
C THR A 190 -11.15 20.56 2.11
N LYS A 191 -11.36 21.23 3.25
CA LYS A 191 -12.52 20.95 4.11
C LYS A 191 -13.83 21.21 3.36
N THR A 192 -13.89 22.29 2.58
CA THR A 192 -15.04 22.67 1.76
C THR A 192 -15.38 21.57 0.76
N ALA A 193 -14.41 21.12 -0.05
CA ALA A 193 -14.63 20.05 -1.01
C ALA A 193 -15.11 18.75 -0.35
N LYS A 194 -14.51 18.38 0.80
CA LYS A 194 -14.93 17.20 1.57
C LYS A 194 -16.40 17.30 2.01
N SER A 195 -16.80 18.43 2.58
CA SER A 195 -18.19 18.67 3.00
C SER A 195 -19.15 18.65 1.81
N LEU A 196 -18.77 19.20 0.66
CA LEU A 196 -19.59 19.19 -0.55
C LEU A 196 -19.77 17.76 -1.09
N TYR A 197 -18.72 16.94 -1.13
CA TYR A 197 -18.84 15.54 -1.52
C TYR A 197 -19.75 14.73 -0.58
N ASP A 198 -19.60 14.93 0.74
CA ASP A 198 -20.42 14.24 1.72
C ASP A 198 -21.89 14.68 1.63
N ALA A 199 -22.16 15.97 1.34
CA ALA A 199 -23.51 16.49 1.08
C ALA A 199 -24.16 15.90 -0.18
N GLU A 200 -23.37 15.51 -1.17
CA GLU A 200 -23.82 14.74 -2.35
C GLU A 200 -23.97 13.23 -2.07
N GLY A 201 -23.80 12.78 -0.82
CA GLY A 201 -23.83 11.37 -0.45
C GLY A 201 -22.63 10.56 -0.99
N LYS A 202 -21.58 11.22 -1.46
CA LYS A 202 -20.36 10.58 -1.96
C LYS A 202 -19.34 10.45 -0.84
N LYS A 203 -18.51 9.41 -0.90
CA LYS A 203 -17.43 9.25 0.07
C LYS A 203 -16.30 10.23 -0.26
N ALA A 204 -16.19 11.34 0.48
CA ALA A 204 -15.18 12.38 0.25
C ALA A 204 -13.76 11.82 0.05
N LYS A 205 -13.34 10.83 0.85
CA LYS A 205 -12.02 10.19 0.69
C LYS A 205 -11.79 9.62 -0.72
N LYS A 206 -12.80 8.99 -1.32
CA LYS A 206 -12.70 8.38 -2.66
C LYS A 206 -12.69 9.48 -3.73
N GLU A 207 -13.56 10.48 -3.59
CA GLU A 207 -13.68 11.56 -4.56
C GLU A 207 -12.45 12.48 -4.56
N CYS A 208 -11.95 12.86 -3.39
CA CYS A 208 -10.69 13.62 -3.25
C CYS A 208 -9.48 12.94 -3.88
N ALA A 209 -9.50 11.61 -4.07
CA ALA A 209 -8.42 10.84 -4.66
C ALA A 209 -8.53 10.67 -6.18
N LYS A 210 -9.61 11.15 -6.81
CA LYS A 210 -9.77 11.09 -8.26
C LYS A 210 -8.86 12.14 -8.91
N ILE A 211 -8.06 11.68 -9.87
CA ILE A 211 -7.18 12.52 -10.68
C ILE A 211 -7.93 12.90 -11.97
N ARG A 212 -7.76 14.13 -12.45
CA ARG A 212 -8.29 14.64 -13.73
C ARG A 212 -7.76 13.86 -14.93
N GLU A 213 -8.54 13.77 -15.99
CA GLU A 213 -8.23 13.00 -17.22
C GLU A 213 -8.19 13.88 -18.47
N ASP A 214 -8.13 15.19 -18.30
CA ASP A 214 -8.17 16.22 -19.34
C ASP A 214 -6.78 16.65 -19.86
N GLY A 215 -5.77 15.80 -19.67
CA GLY A 215 -4.42 15.95 -20.24
C GLY A 215 -3.41 16.74 -19.40
N TYR A 216 -3.76 17.22 -18.21
CA TYR A 216 -2.82 17.86 -17.27
C TYR A 216 -2.17 16.86 -16.30
N ALA A 217 -2.82 15.72 -16.09
CA ALA A 217 -2.23 14.53 -15.49
C ALA A 217 -1.99 13.50 -16.60
N VAL A 218 -0.72 13.17 -16.85
CA VAL A 218 -0.31 12.32 -17.98
C VAL A 218 0.18 10.99 -17.45
N GLU A 219 -0.54 9.91 -17.76
CA GLU A 219 -0.14 8.57 -17.30
C GLU A 219 1.15 8.10 -17.99
N ALA A 220 2.11 7.62 -17.21
CA ALA A 220 3.45 7.25 -17.69
C ALA A 220 3.72 5.73 -17.73
N GLY A 221 2.71 4.89 -17.45
CA GLY A 221 2.84 3.43 -17.35
C GLY A 221 3.39 2.95 -16.00
N GLU A 222 3.48 1.63 -15.82
CA GLU A 222 3.88 1.01 -14.54
C GLU A 222 5.37 1.17 -14.18
N ASN A 223 6.21 1.53 -15.15
CA ASN A 223 7.65 1.67 -14.93
C ASN A 223 7.99 3.13 -14.61
N ASP A 224 8.24 3.42 -13.33
CA ASP A 224 8.64 4.74 -12.83
C ASP A 224 9.90 5.30 -13.54
N THR A 225 10.76 4.45 -14.12
CA THR A 225 11.90 4.89 -14.96
C THR A 225 11.45 5.72 -16.16
N LEU A 226 10.26 5.45 -16.71
CA LEU A 226 9.69 6.22 -17.82
C LEU A 226 9.34 7.65 -17.38
N ILE A 227 8.90 7.83 -16.12
CA ILE A 227 8.67 9.16 -15.57
C ILE A 227 10.00 9.92 -15.51
N VAL A 228 11.05 9.29 -14.97
CA VAL A 228 12.39 9.90 -14.89
C VAL A 228 12.91 10.35 -16.27
N GLN A 229 12.80 9.49 -17.28
CA GLN A 229 13.23 9.79 -18.64
C GLN A 229 12.48 10.99 -19.22
N LYS A 230 11.14 11.00 -19.09
CA LYS A 230 10.30 12.10 -19.58
C LYS A 230 10.62 13.42 -18.88
N LEU A 231 10.81 13.41 -17.55
CA LEU A 231 11.22 14.62 -16.81
C LEU A 231 12.58 15.14 -17.24
N SER A 232 13.54 14.26 -17.51
CA SER A 232 14.85 14.67 -18.01
C SER A 232 14.75 15.39 -19.36
N SER A 233 13.84 14.96 -20.23
CA SER A 233 13.62 15.54 -21.56
C SER A 233 12.65 16.74 -21.60
N ASN A 234 11.79 16.89 -20.59
CA ASN A 234 10.77 17.94 -20.52
C ASN A 234 10.94 18.78 -19.24
N PRO A 235 11.68 19.92 -19.30
CA PRO A 235 11.87 20.82 -18.16
C PRO A 235 10.60 21.52 -17.67
N ASP A 236 9.47 21.40 -18.36
CA ASP A 236 8.20 22.00 -17.93
C ASP A 236 7.32 21.03 -17.14
N ALA A 237 7.59 19.73 -17.23
CA ALA A 237 6.83 18.71 -16.54
C ALA A 237 7.32 18.45 -15.11
N TYR A 238 6.37 18.02 -14.27
CA TYR A 238 6.62 17.44 -12.97
C TYR A 238 6.17 15.97 -12.95
N GLY A 239 6.61 15.20 -11.97
CA GLY A 239 6.19 13.81 -11.82
C GLY A 239 6.44 13.30 -10.41
N PHE A 240 5.80 12.19 -10.05
CA PHE A 240 6.04 11.54 -8.77
C PHE A 240 6.35 10.06 -8.89
N PHE A 241 7.28 9.59 -8.05
CA PHE A 241 7.77 8.21 -8.01
C PHE A 241 8.49 7.91 -6.69
N GLY A 242 8.86 6.66 -6.44
CA GLY A 242 9.58 6.25 -5.24
C GLY A 242 10.95 6.94 -5.08
N TYR A 243 11.31 7.30 -3.84
CA TYR A 243 12.54 8.02 -3.51
C TYR A 243 13.84 7.41 -4.07
N SER A 244 13.90 6.09 -4.23
CA SER A 244 15.07 5.43 -4.83
C SER A 244 15.37 5.91 -6.25
N TYR A 245 14.35 6.19 -7.06
CA TYR A 245 14.51 6.69 -8.43
C TYR A 245 15.09 8.10 -8.46
N LEU A 246 14.74 8.94 -7.47
CA LEU A 246 15.36 10.25 -7.28
C LEU A 246 16.85 10.09 -6.98
N VAL A 247 17.18 9.23 -6.01
CA VAL A 247 18.57 9.01 -5.57
C VAL A 247 19.44 8.47 -6.70
N ALA A 248 18.90 7.58 -7.53
CA ALA A 248 19.61 6.97 -8.66
C ALA A 248 19.80 7.89 -9.87
N ASN A 249 19.11 9.03 -9.95
CA ASN A 249 19.08 9.89 -11.16
C ASN A 249 19.26 11.38 -10.83
N LYS A 250 20.01 11.72 -9.77
CA LYS A 250 20.23 13.11 -9.32
C LYS A 250 20.92 14.01 -10.36
N ASP A 251 21.58 13.42 -11.35
CA ASP A 251 22.18 14.11 -12.49
C ASP A 251 21.14 14.60 -13.51
N LYS A 252 19.92 14.06 -13.49
CA LYS A 252 18.86 14.34 -14.48
C LYS A 252 17.64 15.02 -13.89
N ILE A 253 17.31 14.68 -12.65
CA ILE A 253 16.12 15.18 -11.95
C ILE A 253 16.46 15.60 -10.53
N LYS A 254 15.68 16.54 -10.01
CA LYS A 254 15.73 16.99 -8.62
C LYS A 254 14.31 17.06 -8.03
N ALA A 255 14.22 16.99 -6.71
CA ALA A 255 12.93 17.02 -6.01
C ALA A 255 12.46 18.45 -5.79
N SER A 256 11.17 18.68 -5.98
CA SER A 256 10.48 19.85 -5.44
C SER A 256 10.34 19.71 -3.93
N SER A 257 10.36 20.84 -3.23
CA SER A 257 9.99 20.86 -1.81
C SER A 257 8.48 20.65 -1.66
N ILE A 258 8.09 20.05 -0.54
CA ILE A 258 6.68 19.92 -0.16
C ILE A 258 6.54 20.51 1.24
N ASN A 259 5.81 21.62 1.35
CA ASN A 259 5.75 22.45 2.56
C ASN A 259 7.16 22.82 3.08
N GLY A 260 8.07 23.18 2.17
CA GLY A 260 9.44 23.56 2.50
C GLY A 260 10.39 22.39 2.83
N VAL A 261 9.92 21.13 2.74
CA VAL A 261 10.73 19.94 3.07
C VAL A 261 11.04 19.12 1.82
N GLN A 262 12.32 18.86 1.58
CA GLN A 262 12.78 17.93 0.52
C GLN A 262 12.86 16.48 1.03
N PRO A 263 12.71 15.49 0.14
CA PRO A 263 12.88 14.09 0.51
C PRO A 263 14.33 13.77 0.85
N SER A 264 14.54 13.10 1.99
CA SER A 264 15.82 12.53 2.41
C SER A 264 15.60 11.15 3.03
N LEU A 265 16.69 10.39 3.18
CA LEU A 265 16.61 9.08 3.83
C LEU A 265 16.12 9.22 5.27
N GLU A 266 16.72 10.15 6.01
CA GLU A 266 16.39 10.47 7.39
C GLU A 266 14.95 10.95 7.51
N GLY A 267 14.55 11.89 6.64
CA GLY A 267 13.21 12.47 6.63
C GLY A 267 12.11 11.46 6.32
N ILE A 268 12.41 10.42 5.54
CA ILE A 268 11.49 9.31 5.28
C ILE A 268 11.44 8.34 6.47
N GLN A 269 12.57 8.10 7.15
CA GLN A 269 12.68 7.18 8.28
C GLN A 269 12.09 7.71 9.59
N ASP A 270 12.16 9.03 9.79
CA ASP A 270 11.57 9.74 10.93
C ASP A 270 10.22 10.40 10.64
N TYR A 271 9.81 10.38 9.36
CA TYR A 271 8.57 10.95 8.83
C TYR A 271 8.45 12.47 8.92
N SER A 272 9.57 13.19 9.06
CA SER A 272 9.61 14.66 8.89
C SER A 272 9.38 15.06 7.42
N TYR A 273 9.68 14.19 6.45
CA TYR A 273 9.25 14.38 5.07
C TYR A 273 7.76 14.04 4.89
N PRO A 274 6.93 14.96 4.35
CA PRO A 274 5.47 14.83 4.42
C PRO A 274 4.85 13.76 3.52
N ILE A 275 5.60 13.19 2.58
CA ILE A 275 5.14 12.13 1.67
C ILE A 275 5.90 10.82 1.96
N ALA A 276 6.04 10.52 3.26
CA ALA A 276 6.53 9.26 3.78
C ALA A 276 5.47 8.52 4.60
N ARG A 277 5.57 7.19 4.68
CA ARG A 277 4.76 6.36 5.57
C ARG A 277 5.42 5.01 5.87
N PRO A 278 5.13 4.40 7.03
CA PRO A 278 5.49 3.01 7.27
C PRO A 278 4.67 2.07 6.39
N LEU A 279 5.31 0.97 6.00
CA LEU A 279 4.67 -0.18 5.37
C LEU A 279 4.69 -1.38 6.31
N PHE A 280 3.64 -2.20 6.24
CA PHE A 280 3.40 -3.31 7.14
C PHE A 280 2.95 -4.55 6.37
N PHE A 281 3.10 -5.70 7.01
CA PHE A 281 2.13 -6.78 6.84
C PHE A 281 1.75 -7.35 8.20
N TYR A 282 0.60 -8.02 8.23
CA TYR A 282 0.04 -8.62 9.43
C TYR A 282 -0.16 -10.10 9.21
N VAL A 283 0.19 -10.92 10.19
CA VAL A 283 0.09 -12.39 10.11
C VAL A 283 -0.83 -12.93 11.19
N LYS A 284 -1.71 -13.87 10.82
CA LYS A 284 -2.49 -14.62 11.81
C LYS A 284 -1.61 -15.64 12.48
N LYS A 285 -1.37 -15.49 13.78
CA LYS A 285 -0.60 -16.48 14.53
C LYS A 285 -1.28 -17.85 14.55
N ALA A 286 -2.61 -17.87 14.56
CA ALA A 286 -3.44 -19.10 14.49
C ALA A 286 -3.23 -19.94 13.21
N HIS A 287 -2.62 -19.39 12.16
CA HIS A 287 -2.28 -20.14 10.94
C HIS A 287 -0.88 -20.75 10.98
N ILE A 288 -0.02 -20.33 11.91
CA ILE A 288 1.33 -20.89 12.07
C ILE A 288 1.24 -22.30 12.64
N GLY A 289 1.90 -23.26 11.99
CA GLY A 289 1.82 -24.68 12.33
C GLY A 289 0.63 -25.42 11.68
N VAL A 290 -0.30 -24.69 11.08
CA VAL A 290 -1.40 -25.24 10.27
C VAL A 290 -1.07 -25.10 8.78
N ILE A 291 -0.64 -23.92 8.35
CA ILE A 291 -0.22 -23.63 6.98
C ILE A 291 1.32 -23.67 6.93
N PRO A 292 1.92 -24.59 6.16
CA PRO A 292 3.37 -24.73 6.09
C PRO A 292 4.07 -23.45 5.62
N GLY A 293 5.25 -23.18 6.20
CA GLY A 293 6.18 -22.17 5.68
C GLY A 293 5.99 -20.74 6.20
N ILE A 294 4.94 -20.42 6.98
CA ILE A 294 4.71 -19.03 7.46
C ILE A 294 5.90 -18.54 8.31
N LYS A 295 6.42 -19.38 9.22
CA LYS A 295 7.55 -19.00 10.09
C LYS A 295 8.82 -18.76 9.27
N GLU A 296 9.04 -19.56 8.24
CA GLU A 296 10.18 -19.44 7.34
C GLU A 296 10.03 -18.22 6.42
N PHE A 297 8.83 -17.93 5.94
CA PHE A 297 8.53 -16.74 5.16
C PHE A 297 8.78 -15.46 5.97
N LEU A 298 8.32 -15.42 7.24
CA LEU A 298 8.63 -14.34 8.17
C LEU A 298 10.14 -14.12 8.35
N LYS A 299 10.90 -15.22 8.47
CA LYS A 299 12.37 -15.18 8.58
C LYS A 299 13.05 -14.71 7.29
N GLU A 300 12.54 -15.08 6.12
CA GLU A 300 13.09 -14.61 4.84
C GLU A 300 12.81 -13.12 4.64
N PHE A 301 11.55 -12.71 4.80
CA PHE A 301 11.11 -11.32 4.63
C PHE A 301 11.91 -10.39 5.54
N THR A 302 12.07 -10.75 6.81
CA THR A 302 12.79 -9.91 7.78
C THR A 302 14.30 -10.15 7.81
N SER A 303 14.86 -10.89 6.85
CA SER A 303 16.30 -11.13 6.81
C SER A 303 17.07 -9.86 6.45
N LYS A 304 18.35 -9.78 6.81
CA LYS A 304 19.23 -8.69 6.34
C LYS A 304 19.35 -8.69 4.81
N LYS A 305 19.33 -9.86 4.16
CA LYS A 305 19.39 -9.98 2.70
C LYS A 305 18.16 -9.35 2.03
N ALA A 306 17.02 -9.32 2.70
CA ALA A 306 15.80 -8.68 2.23
C ALA A 306 15.73 -7.20 2.61
N MET A 307 15.74 -6.90 3.92
CA MET A 307 15.32 -5.61 4.48
C MET A 307 16.45 -4.62 4.80
N SER A 308 17.73 -5.02 4.71
CA SER A 308 18.82 -4.08 4.98
C SER A 308 18.92 -3.02 3.88
N ASN A 309 19.72 -1.97 4.11
CA ASN A 309 20.05 -0.96 3.10
C ASN A 309 20.78 -1.51 1.86
N ARG A 310 21.33 -2.71 1.94
CA ARG A 310 21.93 -3.46 0.82
C ARG A 310 21.11 -4.72 0.47
N GLY A 311 19.89 -4.79 0.98
CA GLY A 311 18.98 -5.90 0.71
C GLY A 311 18.23 -5.68 -0.59
N TYR A 312 17.73 -6.78 -1.16
CA TYR A 312 17.04 -6.74 -2.46
C TYR A 312 15.75 -5.92 -2.43
N LEU A 313 15.16 -5.62 -1.25
CA LEU A 313 13.99 -4.74 -1.18
C LEU A 313 14.38 -3.27 -1.37
N ALA A 314 15.57 -2.87 -0.93
CA ALA A 314 16.08 -1.52 -1.16
C ALA A 314 16.38 -1.27 -2.64
N GLU A 315 16.85 -2.29 -3.36
CA GLU A 315 17.11 -2.23 -4.81
C GLU A 315 15.85 -1.91 -5.61
N ILE A 316 14.68 -2.35 -5.16
CA ILE A 316 13.38 -2.07 -5.78
C ILE A 316 12.62 -0.91 -5.12
N GLY A 317 13.30 -0.12 -4.28
CA GLY A 317 12.81 1.17 -3.81
C GLY A 317 12.25 1.23 -2.40
N LEU A 318 12.31 0.13 -1.63
CA LEU A 318 11.91 0.18 -0.22
C LEU A 318 12.93 0.97 0.58
N VAL A 319 12.50 2.02 1.27
CA VAL A 319 13.39 2.75 2.17
C VAL A 319 13.56 1.91 3.45
N PRO A 320 14.79 1.49 3.81
CA PRO A 320 15.01 0.58 4.92
C PRO A 320 14.63 1.23 6.26
N LEU A 321 14.31 0.41 7.25
CA LEU A 321 14.14 0.87 8.62
C LEU A 321 15.47 1.31 9.24
N ALA A 322 15.39 2.24 10.19
CA ALA A 322 16.49 2.49 11.11
C ALA A 322 16.85 1.22 11.90
N SER A 323 18.11 1.10 12.32
CA SER A 323 18.68 -0.14 12.87
C SER A 323 17.94 -0.66 14.12
N ASP A 324 17.52 0.26 14.99
CA ASP A 324 16.70 -0.01 16.17
C ASP A 324 15.30 -0.56 15.80
N LYS A 325 14.61 0.10 14.86
CA LYS A 325 13.29 -0.33 14.36
C LYS A 325 13.36 -1.67 13.62
N TYR A 326 14.44 -1.91 12.87
CA TYR A 326 14.70 -3.20 12.23
C TYR A 326 14.85 -4.33 13.26
N LYS A 327 15.60 -4.10 14.34
CA LYS A 327 15.76 -5.11 15.41
C LYS A 327 14.41 -5.49 16.03
N VAL A 328 13.57 -4.50 16.37
CA VAL A 328 12.22 -4.74 16.90
C VAL A 328 11.38 -5.59 15.93
N THR A 329 11.40 -5.23 14.65
CA THR A 329 10.67 -5.95 13.59
C THR A 329 11.17 -7.39 13.46
N ARG A 330 12.50 -7.60 13.44
CA ARG A 330 13.10 -8.92 13.33
C ARG A 330 12.74 -9.80 14.51
N THR A 331 12.80 -9.26 15.73
CA THR A 331 12.38 -9.96 16.95
C THR A 331 10.90 -10.36 16.86
N ALA A 332 10.01 -9.44 16.47
CA ALA A 332 8.60 -9.76 16.31
C ALA A 332 8.34 -10.91 15.31
N ALA A 333 9.08 -10.95 14.19
CA ALA A 333 8.98 -12.02 13.20
C ALA A 333 9.54 -13.37 13.67
N VAL A 334 10.64 -13.38 14.42
CA VAL A 334 11.30 -14.63 14.86
C VAL A 334 10.60 -15.23 16.08
N ASP A 335 10.21 -14.39 17.01
CA ASP A 335 9.59 -14.78 18.29
C ASP A 335 8.06 -14.86 18.19
N LEU A 336 7.50 -14.44 17.05
CA LEU A 336 6.06 -14.44 16.77
C LEU A 336 5.27 -13.56 17.74
N ASN A 337 5.82 -12.39 18.08
CA ASN A 337 5.22 -11.46 19.01
C ASN A 337 3.94 -10.85 18.42
N THR A 338 2.87 -10.86 19.22
CA THR A 338 1.57 -10.34 18.79
C THR A 338 1.36 -8.91 19.30
N ILE A 339 0.61 -8.13 18.53
CA ILE A 339 0.13 -6.82 18.98
C ILE A 339 -1.10 -6.98 19.86
N LYS A 340 -1.32 -6.02 20.76
CA LYS A 340 -2.58 -5.91 21.49
C LYS A 340 -3.68 -5.38 20.58
N LEU A 341 -4.84 -6.04 20.62
CA LEU A 341 -6.04 -5.60 19.91
C LEU A 341 -6.88 -4.60 20.70
N LYS A 342 -6.71 -4.58 22.03
CA LYS A 342 -7.31 -3.63 22.99
C LYS A 342 -6.26 -2.69 23.55
#